data_AF-A0A0K8RC65-F1
#
_entry.id   AF-A0A0K8RC65-F1
#
_cell.length_a   1.000
_cell.length_b   1.000
_cell.length_c   1.000
_cell.angle_alpha   90.00
_cell.angle_beta   90.00
_cell.angle_gamma   90.00
#
_symmetry.space_group_name_H-M   'P 1'
#
loop_
_entity.id
_entity.type
_entity.pdbx_description
1 polymer ?
#
loop_
_entity_poly.entity_id
_entity_poly.type
_entity_poly.pdbx_seq_one_letter_code
_entity_poly.pdbx_strand_id
1 'polypeptide(L)'
;MNKATFILLVATQLLYHAASEYQKWTEVEQTFGVKSCWAKLKDALDAECKTKEGTAVENVNFTACKMECKTKTKNKILNISMPNDTPCGLYNETCQNGSCVGHCIIPEETLEAVD
;
A
#
# COMPACT_ATOMS: atom_id res chain seq x y z
N MET A 1 1.10 -40.20 5.80
CA MET A 1 0.94 -38.73 5.74
C MET A 1 2.01 -38.17 4.82
N ASN A 2 1.59 -37.70 3.64
CA ASN A 2 2.50 -37.21 2.59
C ASN A 2 3.15 -35.89 3.02
N LYS A 3 4.49 -35.88 3.10
CA LYS A 3 5.31 -34.68 3.35
C LYS A 3 5.15 -33.58 2.28
N ALA A 4 4.49 -33.89 1.17
CA ALA A 4 4.29 -32.98 0.05
C ALA A 4 3.24 -31.87 0.30
N THR A 5 2.39 -32.00 1.32
CA THR A 5 1.32 -31.01 1.56
C THR A 5 1.81 -29.73 2.24
N PHE A 6 2.98 -29.73 2.90
CA PHE A 6 3.46 -28.57 3.66
C PHE A 6 4.16 -27.50 2.81
N ILE A 7 4.75 -27.87 1.67
CA ILE A 7 5.48 -26.94 0.79
C ILE A 7 4.51 -26.09 -0.05
N LEU A 8 3.31 -26.60 -0.32
CA LEU A 8 2.30 -25.90 -1.11
C LEU A 8 1.67 -24.71 -0.39
N LEU A 9 1.60 -24.69 0.95
CA LEU A 9 0.99 -23.60 1.71
C LEU A 9 1.87 -22.34 1.81
N VAL A 10 3.20 -22.52 1.80
CA VAL A 10 4.15 -21.40 1.96
C VAL A 10 4.28 -20.59 0.66
N ALA A 11 4.23 -21.27 -0.49
CA ALA A 11 4.26 -20.61 -1.79
C ALA A 11 3.00 -19.76 -2.06
N THR A 12 1.82 -20.19 -1.58
CA THR A 12 0.58 -19.43 -1.76
C THR A 12 0.55 -18.13 -0.94
N GLN A 13 1.22 -18.09 0.21
CA GLN A 13 1.31 -16.89 1.04
C GLN A 13 2.23 -15.82 0.43
N LEU A 14 3.29 -16.24 -0.26
CA LEU A 14 4.19 -15.31 -0.98
C LEU A 14 3.51 -14.69 -2.22
N LEU A 15 2.54 -15.38 -2.82
CA LEU A 15 1.76 -14.85 -3.94
C LEU A 15 0.59 -13.95 -3.50
N TYR A 16 0.25 -13.89 -2.21
CA TYR A 16 -0.93 -13.19 -1.72
C TYR A 16 -0.77 -11.67 -1.60
N HIS A 17 0.46 -11.14 -1.72
CA HIS A 17 0.74 -9.70 -1.55
C HIS A 17 1.05 -8.96 -2.85
N ALA A 18 0.88 -9.59 -4.01
CA ALA A 18 0.83 -8.91 -5.30
C ALA A 18 -0.55 -8.28 -5.58
N ALA A 19 -1.27 -7.86 -4.54
CA ALA A 19 -2.62 -7.34 -4.66
C ALA A 19 -2.57 -5.90 -5.20
N SER A 20 -2.59 -5.76 -6.52
CA SER A 20 -2.92 -4.50 -7.19
C SER A 20 -4.40 -4.10 -7.03
N GLU A 21 -5.07 -4.61 -6.01
CA GLU A 21 -6.50 -4.43 -5.76
C GLU A 21 -6.72 -3.46 -4.58
N TYR A 22 -7.84 -2.76 -4.61
CA TYR A 22 -8.21 -1.87 -3.52
C TYR A 22 -8.52 -2.67 -2.25
N GLN A 23 -7.87 -2.30 -1.15
CA GLN A 23 -8.08 -2.85 0.19
C GLN A 23 -8.83 -1.86 1.05
N LYS A 24 -9.73 -2.33 1.92
CA LYS A 24 -10.42 -1.47 2.88
C LYS A 24 -9.42 -0.92 3.89
N TRP A 25 -9.51 0.36 4.21
CA TRP A 25 -8.65 0.98 5.22
C TRP A 25 -8.69 0.24 6.56
N THR A 26 -9.85 -0.24 6.97
CA THR A 26 -10.04 -0.99 8.23
C THR A 26 -9.30 -2.31 8.28
N GLU A 27 -8.98 -2.90 7.12
CA GLU A 27 -8.18 -4.13 7.02
C GLU A 27 -6.69 -3.77 7.02
N VAL A 28 -6.31 -2.72 6.29
CA VAL A 28 -4.94 -2.18 6.26
C VAL A 28 -4.44 -1.79 7.65
N GLU A 29 -5.23 -1.04 8.43
CA GLU A 29 -4.79 -0.56 9.74
C GLU A 29 -4.64 -1.68 10.80
N GLN A 30 -5.12 -2.89 10.50
CA GLN A 30 -4.94 -4.08 11.32
C GLN A 30 -3.70 -4.91 10.93
N THR A 31 -3.03 -4.56 9.84
CA THR A 31 -1.80 -5.22 9.42
C THR A 31 -0.62 -4.87 10.34
N PHE A 32 0.44 -5.69 10.29
CA PHE A 32 1.65 -5.51 11.10
C PHE A 32 2.22 -4.09 10.96
N GLY A 33 2.67 -3.50 12.07
CA GLY A 33 3.24 -2.15 12.09
C GLY A 33 2.96 -1.42 13.38
N VAL A 34 3.38 -0.16 13.45
CA VAL A 34 3.14 0.71 14.61
C VAL A 34 1.80 1.42 14.43
N LYS A 35 0.84 1.18 15.34
CA LYS A 35 -0.52 1.76 15.26
C LYS A 35 -0.54 3.28 15.09
N SER A 36 0.40 4.00 15.72
CA SER A 36 0.50 5.45 15.58
C SER A 36 0.95 5.89 14.18
N CYS A 37 1.72 5.07 13.45
CA CYS A 37 2.05 5.34 12.06
C CYS A 37 0.82 5.21 11.16
N TRP A 38 0.02 4.15 11.35
CA TRP A 38 -1.23 3.98 10.62
C TRP A 38 -2.21 5.15 10.86
N ALA A 39 -2.34 5.61 12.10
CA ALA A 39 -3.17 6.77 12.42
C ALA A 39 -2.70 8.04 11.68
N LYS A 40 -1.40 8.34 11.70
CA LYS A 40 -0.84 9.50 10.97
C LYS A 40 -1.05 9.40 9.46
N LEU A 41 -0.85 8.22 8.89
CA LEU A 41 -1.09 7.98 7.47
C LEU A 41 -2.58 8.18 7.14
N LYS A 42 -3.47 7.64 7.99
CA LYS A 42 -4.91 7.86 7.85
C LYS A 42 -5.26 9.34 7.81
N ASP A 43 -4.76 10.11 8.79
CA ASP A 43 -5.05 11.53 8.92
C ASP A 43 -4.62 12.31 7.66
N ALA A 44 -3.46 11.96 7.08
CA ALA A 44 -2.98 12.55 5.84
C ALA A 44 -3.88 12.20 4.63
N LEU A 45 -4.28 10.93 4.48
CA LEU A 45 -5.18 10.51 3.40
C LEU A 45 -6.59 11.10 3.55
N ASP A 46 -7.12 11.16 4.78
CA ASP A 46 -8.40 11.79 5.08
C ASP A 46 -8.36 13.30 4.77
N ALA A 47 -7.23 13.96 5.05
CA ALA A 47 -7.03 15.36 4.68
C ALA A 47 -7.07 15.55 3.16
N GLU A 48 -6.37 14.70 2.40
CA GLU A 48 -6.39 14.75 0.94
C GLU A 48 -7.79 14.45 0.37
N CYS A 49 -8.53 13.50 0.94
CA CYS A 49 -9.92 13.28 0.57
C CYS A 49 -10.75 14.58 0.71
N LYS A 50 -10.56 15.34 1.79
CA LYS A 50 -11.29 16.60 2.03
C LYS A 50 -10.92 17.70 1.05
N THR A 51 -9.68 17.75 0.55
CA THR A 51 -9.28 18.72 -0.49
C THR A 51 -9.98 18.45 -1.82
N LYS A 52 -10.47 17.21 -2.04
CA LYS A 52 -11.13 16.75 -3.27
C LYS A 52 -12.64 16.53 -3.12
N GLU A 53 -13.29 17.18 -2.16
CA GLU A 53 -14.74 17.04 -1.87
C GLU A 53 -15.18 15.69 -1.25
N GLY A 54 -14.22 14.83 -0.90
CA GLY A 54 -14.43 13.66 -0.07
C GLY A 54 -14.48 14.00 1.43
N THR A 55 -14.66 12.97 2.27
CA THR A 55 -14.76 13.12 3.73
C THR A 55 -13.72 12.31 4.49
N ALA A 56 -13.44 11.08 4.03
CA ALA A 56 -12.47 10.17 4.62
C ALA A 56 -12.09 9.08 3.61
N VAL A 57 -10.90 8.50 3.77
CA VAL A 57 -10.45 7.33 3.00
C VAL A 57 -11.27 6.10 3.38
N GLU A 58 -11.66 5.34 2.36
CA GLU A 58 -12.41 4.09 2.47
C GLU A 58 -11.56 2.91 2.01
N ASN A 59 -11.03 2.99 0.80
CA ASN A 59 -10.17 1.95 0.23
C ASN A 59 -8.87 2.55 -0.29
N VAL A 60 -7.82 1.74 -0.32
CA VAL A 60 -6.48 2.11 -0.78
C VAL A 60 -5.91 1.04 -1.69
N ASN A 61 -5.16 1.45 -2.69
CA ASN A 61 -4.33 0.60 -3.52
C ASN A 61 -2.92 1.20 -3.49
N PHE A 62 -2.08 0.70 -2.59
CA PHE A 62 -0.75 1.25 -2.39
C PHE A 62 0.15 1.04 -3.61
N THR A 63 0.07 -0.12 -4.27
CA THR A 63 0.85 -0.41 -5.48
C THR A 63 0.60 0.61 -6.59
N ALA A 64 -0.68 0.92 -6.84
CA ALA A 64 -1.08 1.92 -7.84
C ALA A 64 -1.15 3.35 -7.28
N CYS A 65 -0.82 3.56 -6.01
CA CYS A 65 -0.95 4.84 -5.32
C CYS A 65 -2.30 5.52 -5.57
N LYS A 66 -3.39 4.78 -5.41
CA LYS A 66 -4.77 5.28 -5.54
C LYS A 66 -5.53 5.07 -4.25
N MET A 67 -6.50 5.95 -4.01
CA MET A 67 -7.42 5.81 -2.90
C MET A 67 -8.85 6.17 -3.30
N GLU A 68 -9.78 5.57 -2.58
CA GLU A 68 -11.20 5.84 -2.66
C GLU A 68 -11.64 6.59 -1.42
N CYS A 69 -12.26 7.74 -1.63
CA CYS A 69 -12.79 8.58 -0.58
C CYS A 69 -14.31 8.46 -0.49
N LYS A 70 -14.82 8.36 0.73
CA LYS A 70 -16.23 8.59 1.02
C LYS A 70 -16.60 10.01 0.62
N THR A 71 -17.82 10.18 0.14
CA THR A 71 -18.41 11.51 -0.03
C THR A 71 -19.57 11.68 0.96
N LYS A 72 -20.11 12.89 1.07
CA LYS A 72 -21.30 13.16 1.89
C LYS A 72 -22.54 12.40 1.41
N THR A 73 -22.54 11.96 0.14
CA THR A 73 -23.61 11.16 -0.44
C THR A 73 -23.22 9.68 -0.32
N LYS A 74 -23.99 8.91 0.48
CA LYS A 74 -23.65 7.51 0.87
C LYS A 74 -23.33 6.53 -0.27
N ASN A 75 -23.66 6.85 -1.53
CA ASN A 75 -23.46 5.96 -2.68
C ASN A 75 -22.41 6.45 -3.68
N LYS A 76 -21.76 7.59 -3.41
CA LYS A 76 -20.72 8.12 -4.30
C LYS A 76 -19.36 7.94 -3.65
N ILE A 77 -18.51 7.17 -4.32
CA ILE A 77 -17.08 7.03 -4.02
C ILE A 77 -16.31 7.92 -4.97
N LEU A 78 -15.35 8.68 -4.43
CA LEU A 78 -14.43 9.48 -5.22
C LEU A 78 -13.10 8.74 -5.35
N ASN A 79 -12.69 8.48 -6.58
CA ASN A 79 -11.40 7.87 -6.90
C ASN A 79 -10.36 8.96 -7.15
N ILE A 80 -9.28 8.97 -6.38
CA ILE A 80 -8.17 9.92 -6.52
C ILE A 80 -6.81 9.23 -6.39
N SER A 81 -5.77 9.87 -6.89
CA SER A 81 -4.39 9.46 -6.64
C SER A 81 -3.98 9.84 -5.22
N MET A 82 -3.16 8.99 -4.61
CA MET A 82 -2.43 9.36 -3.40
C MET A 82 -1.39 10.45 -3.73
N PRO A 83 -1.12 11.39 -2.81
CA PRO A 83 -0.06 12.36 -2.98
C PRO A 83 1.31 11.69 -3.17
N ASN A 84 2.22 12.38 -3.87
CA ASN A 84 3.61 11.96 -3.89
C ASN A 84 4.18 11.89 -2.46
N ASP A 85 5.21 11.07 -2.27
CA ASP A 85 5.88 10.81 -0.99
C ASP A 85 5.01 10.10 0.07
N THR A 86 3.76 9.73 -0.26
CA THR A 86 2.93 8.88 0.60
C THR A 86 3.60 7.52 0.77
N PRO A 87 3.88 7.05 2.00
CA PRO A 87 4.42 5.72 2.24
C PRO A 87 3.48 4.63 1.69
N CYS A 88 4.03 3.71 0.89
CA CYS A 88 3.25 2.69 0.18
C CYS A 88 3.83 1.27 0.31
N GLY A 89 4.99 1.11 0.95
CA GLY A 89 5.62 -0.19 1.21
C GLY A 89 6.38 -0.24 2.54
N LEU A 90 7.04 -1.38 2.80
CA LEU A 90 7.72 -1.68 4.06
C LEU A 90 9.18 -1.21 4.12
N TYR A 91 9.80 -0.98 2.96
CA TYR A 91 11.21 -0.62 2.79
C TYR A 91 11.36 0.84 2.33
N ASN A 92 10.60 1.75 2.97
CA ASN A 92 10.56 3.18 2.65
C ASN A 92 10.12 3.49 1.20
N GLU A 93 9.37 2.60 0.56
CA GLU A 93 8.76 2.92 -0.74
C GLU A 93 7.72 4.03 -0.57
N THR A 94 7.73 4.95 -1.52
CA THR A 94 6.78 6.05 -1.55
C THR A 94 6.08 6.16 -2.89
N CYS A 95 4.91 6.78 -2.88
CA CYS A 95 4.18 7.10 -4.09
C CYS A 95 4.93 8.14 -4.91
N GLN A 96 5.19 7.83 -6.18
CA GLN A 96 5.74 8.77 -7.15
C GLN A 96 4.95 8.61 -8.46
N ASN A 97 4.32 9.69 -8.90
CA ASN A 97 3.56 9.73 -10.16
C ASN A 97 2.53 8.60 -10.32
N GLY A 98 1.85 8.24 -9.22
CA GLY A 98 0.82 7.20 -9.24
C GLY A 98 1.36 5.77 -9.26
N SER A 99 2.59 5.54 -8.79
CA SER A 99 3.16 4.22 -8.59
C SER A 99 3.97 4.16 -7.30
N CYS A 100 3.93 3.03 -6.61
CA CYS A 100 4.76 2.81 -5.43
C CYS A 100 6.18 2.45 -5.86
N VAL A 101 7.16 3.29 -5.51
CA VAL A 101 8.56 3.09 -5.90
C VAL A 101 9.45 3.05 -4.67
N GLY A 102 10.36 2.08 -4.67
CA GLY A 102 11.44 1.97 -3.70
C GLY A 102 12.76 2.41 -4.31
N HIS A 103 13.60 3.09 -3.52
CA HIS A 103 15.00 3.26 -3.87
C HIS A 103 15.74 1.98 -3.51
N CYS A 104 15.91 1.08 -4.49
CA CYS A 104 16.82 -0.03 -4.35
C CYS A 104 18.26 0.49 -4.45
N ILE A 105 18.91 0.68 -3.30
CA ILE A 105 20.34 0.96 -3.25
C ILE A 105 21.05 -0.39 -3.22
N ILE A 106 21.60 -0.80 -4.37
CA ILE A 106 22.54 -1.93 -4.41
C ILE A 106 23.91 -1.34 -4.03
N PRO A 107 24.51 -1.74 -2.90
CA PRO A 107 25.84 -1.28 -2.54
C PRO A 107 26.83 -1.70 -3.62
N GLU A 108 27.67 -0.77 -4.08
CA GLU A 108 28.65 -0.99 -5.15
C GLU A 108 29.59 -2.18 -4.85
N GLU A 109 29.82 -2.50 -3.57
CA GLU A 109 30.61 -3.65 -3.11
C GLU A 109 30.03 -5.03 -3.49
N THR A 110 28.78 -5.10 -3.96
CA THR A 110 28.14 -6.36 -4.39
C THR A 110 28.15 -6.57 -5.91
N LEU A 111 28.67 -5.62 -6.68
CA LEU A 111 28.99 -5.79 -8.09
C LEU A 111 30.38 -6.45 -8.19
N GLU A 112 30.49 -7.71 -7.76
CA GLU A 112 31.63 -8.52 -8.21
C GLU A 112 31.60 -8.54 -9.74
N ALA A 113 32.70 -8.09 -10.34
CA ALA A 113 32.90 -8.06 -11.77
C ALA A 113 32.55 -9.43 -12.35
N VAL A 114 31.51 -9.47 -13.19
CA VAL A 114 31.29 -10.58 -14.10
C VAL A 114 32.32 -10.42 -15.21
N ASP A 115 33.53 -10.94 -14.96
CA ASP A 115 34.50 -11.26 -16.02
C ASP A 115 34.09 -12.55 -16.77
#